data_AF-A0A9W6WB32-F1
#
_entry.id   AF-A0A9W6WB32-F1
#
_cell.length_a   1.000
_cell.length_b   1.000
_cell.length_c   1.000
_cell.angle_alpha   90.00
_cell.angle_beta   90.00
_cell.angle_gamma   90.00
#
_symmetry.space_group_name_H-M   'P 1'
#
loop_
_entity.id
_entity.type
_entity.pdbx_description
1 polymer ?
#
loop_
_entity_poly.entity_id
_entity_poly.type
_entity_poly.pdbx_seq_one_letter_code
_entity_poly.pdbx_strand_id
1 'polypeptide(L)'
;MTPMAAKRKPTPTDRQALLDWWTTLAAPGFTTLPPPGIARQTPAEAEAETHDLPPGTSYAYWLAPGNTAFTRAGTLTDPLPLHWHGDHTLIRAALGPGPAGYAVTDGGPHAPFTFDLLTPHDADGLPHPDDRAGVRQLLARLHPDTPLTAPEHAWLHDRLRDPSAPTTANVYIGVLDDHGHLTRDDLDRLLATWRAHPAPIPWYGWQNLVRALLRADHPQAWDLVEQHRQNAARVLTTVPSQRGLDLVRSTVLDDGNLRAIPAWLRLRQALHEPDETDAAAAIATELQGHDQALHALDRATNPAEAHPDLTAYEGTIGDIWHRYRTLTPTDTTWLKARIADPTTTRQGLAVCLELLYAHGQATTTDLDALTTRWKTELAKNYRTTYTEWRHPIVTLTCLAHTLDHPLTAELDKWWTRPTPKWKDDLLPLTWLATPTEDAATRLWTHATSGAHDTGHLLTWVLLRAHLDDTPPRHIAAGLIGHPGVRDYVLKRVLIAATDPAQPLWHYDVDPRSWSWWRRAVELADDPELPEPARALARKIAADHYLLRDPDQVTPTPTPAEIVAAATWAKG
;
A
#
# COMPACT_ATOMS: atom_id res chain seq x y z
N MET A 1 9.39 50.42 41.59
CA MET A 1 8.31 49.51 41.19
C MET A 1 8.20 49.54 39.68
N THR A 2 8.80 48.55 39.01
CA THR A 2 8.77 48.39 37.56
C THR A 2 7.47 47.66 37.19
N PRO A 3 6.69 48.11 36.20
CA PRO A 3 5.45 47.42 35.85
C PRO A 3 5.78 46.07 35.19
N MET A 4 5.23 44.99 35.75
CA MET A 4 5.29 43.65 35.17
C MET A 4 4.67 43.68 33.77
N ALA A 5 5.47 43.32 32.77
CA ALA A 5 4.99 43.05 31.43
C ALA A 5 3.91 41.97 31.48
N ALA A 6 2.71 42.30 30.99
CA ALA A 6 1.64 41.33 30.81
C ALA A 6 2.16 40.19 29.92
N LYS A 7 2.17 38.96 30.45
CA LYS A 7 2.46 37.75 29.67
C LYS A 7 1.45 37.68 28.53
N ARG A 8 1.89 37.87 27.28
CA ARG A 8 1.09 37.53 26.10
C ARG A 8 0.63 36.09 26.24
N LYS A 9 -0.68 35.84 26.19
CA LYS A 9 -1.23 34.47 26.12
C LYS A 9 -0.60 33.78 24.89
N PRO A 10 -0.16 32.52 25.00
CA PRO A 10 0.31 31.77 23.83
C PRO A 10 -0.82 31.68 22.79
N THR A 11 -0.47 31.84 21.51
CA THR A 11 -1.39 31.61 20.40
C THR A 11 -1.89 30.17 20.46
N PRO A 12 -3.22 29.91 20.41
CA PRO A 12 -3.75 28.55 20.37
C PRO A 12 -3.21 27.79 19.14
N THR A 13 -2.96 26.48 19.29
CA THR A 13 -2.57 25.59 18.18
C THR A 13 -3.76 25.36 17.24
N ASP A 14 -3.55 24.87 16.02
CA ASP A 14 -4.65 24.61 15.08
C ASP A 14 -5.68 23.64 15.66
N ARG A 15 -5.18 22.61 16.34
CA ARG A 15 -6.03 21.69 17.10
C ARG A 15 -6.85 22.44 18.15
N GLN A 16 -6.25 23.32 18.94
CA GLN A 16 -6.98 24.08 19.95
C GLN A 16 -8.00 25.05 19.32
N ALA A 17 -7.66 25.71 18.21
CA ALA A 17 -8.56 26.61 17.49
C ALA A 17 -9.78 25.86 16.94
N LEU A 18 -9.56 24.69 16.33
CA LEU A 18 -10.64 23.80 15.90
C LEU A 18 -11.50 23.39 17.09
N LEU A 19 -10.90 22.95 18.19
CA LEU A 19 -11.61 22.53 19.40
C LEU A 19 -12.47 23.65 19.97
N ASP A 20 -11.92 24.85 20.10
CA ASP A 20 -12.64 26.01 20.61
C ASP A 20 -13.85 26.33 19.71
N TRP A 21 -13.65 26.39 18.39
CA TRP A 21 -14.74 26.56 17.43
C TRP A 21 -15.79 25.44 17.53
N TRP A 22 -15.35 24.19 17.58
CA TRP A 22 -16.20 23.01 17.60
C TRP A 22 -17.19 23.00 18.78
N THR A 23 -16.75 23.50 19.93
CA THR A 23 -17.61 23.64 21.12
C THR A 23 -18.65 24.75 21.03
N THR A 24 -18.53 25.65 20.05
CA THR A 24 -19.53 26.72 19.81
C THR A 24 -20.66 26.29 18.87
N LEU A 25 -20.48 25.17 18.18
CA LEU A 25 -21.40 24.67 17.15
C LEU A 25 -22.57 23.91 17.82
N ALA A 26 -23.55 24.65 18.33
CA ALA A 26 -24.81 24.09 18.82
C ALA A 26 -25.98 24.91 18.27
N ALA A 27 -26.97 24.24 17.71
CA ALA A 27 -28.18 24.86 17.17
C ALA A 27 -29.41 23.97 17.41
N PRO A 28 -30.64 24.51 17.38
CA PRO A 28 -31.84 23.67 17.50
C PRO A 28 -31.83 22.53 16.46
N GLY A 29 -31.86 21.28 16.93
CA GLY A 29 -31.81 20.08 16.09
C GLY A 29 -30.40 19.67 15.61
N PHE A 30 -29.34 20.36 16.05
CA PHE A 30 -27.94 20.06 15.73
C PHE A 30 -27.04 20.07 16.98
N THR A 31 -26.16 19.08 17.09
CA THR A 31 -25.06 19.15 18.08
C THR A 31 -23.75 18.61 17.50
N THR A 32 -22.63 19.10 18.01
CA THR A 32 -21.34 18.42 17.82
C THR A 32 -21.11 17.39 18.91
N LEU A 33 -20.48 16.27 18.55
CA LEU A 33 -19.95 15.34 19.55
C LEU A 33 -18.59 15.85 20.04
N PRO A 34 -18.22 15.62 21.31
CA PRO A 34 -16.93 16.08 21.84
C PRO A 34 -15.78 15.51 20.99
N PRO A 35 -14.57 16.08 21.02
CA PRO A 35 -13.43 15.55 20.29
C PRO A 35 -13.22 14.07 20.59
N PRO A 36 -12.81 13.25 19.61
CA PRO A 36 -12.60 11.84 19.83
C PRO A 36 -11.50 11.65 20.86
N GLY A 37 -11.79 10.87 21.90
CA GLY A 37 -10.75 10.22 22.68
C GLY A 37 -10.01 9.19 21.83
N ILE A 38 -9.19 8.34 22.46
CA ILE A 38 -8.55 7.21 21.75
C ILE A 38 -9.60 6.22 21.22
N ALA A 39 -10.81 6.22 21.80
CA ALA A 39 -11.86 5.26 21.53
C ALA A 39 -12.68 5.53 20.26
N ARG A 40 -13.03 6.78 19.91
CA ARG A 40 -13.93 7.06 18.78
C ARG A 40 -13.20 6.97 17.43
N GLN A 41 -12.96 5.75 16.97
CA GLN A 41 -12.30 5.42 15.70
C GLN A 41 -13.28 5.36 14.53
N THR A 42 -14.58 5.18 14.81
CA THR A 42 -15.60 4.84 13.81
C THR A 42 -16.92 5.63 13.89
N PRO A 43 -17.72 5.68 12.79
CA PRO A 43 -19.07 6.24 12.80
C PRO A 43 -20.04 5.63 13.80
N ALA A 44 -20.00 4.30 14.01
CA ALA A 44 -20.92 3.63 14.93
C ALA A 44 -20.59 3.93 16.40
N GLU A 45 -19.31 4.15 16.74
CA GLU A 45 -18.94 4.65 18.07
C GLU A 45 -19.44 6.08 18.29
N ALA A 46 -19.43 6.92 17.25
CA ALA A 46 -20.04 8.24 17.33
C ALA A 46 -21.56 8.16 17.55
N GLU A 47 -22.24 7.21 16.90
CA GLU A 47 -23.67 6.93 17.11
C GLU A 47 -23.95 6.37 18.51
N ALA A 48 -23.10 5.53 19.07
CA ALA A 48 -23.26 5.06 20.45
C ALA A 48 -23.19 6.20 21.48
N GLU A 49 -22.41 7.25 21.20
CA GLU A 49 -22.33 8.45 22.03
C GLU A 49 -23.56 9.37 21.92
N THR A 50 -24.50 9.08 21.02
CA THR A 50 -25.70 9.90 20.80
C THR A 50 -26.96 9.35 21.48
N HIS A 51 -26.86 8.29 22.29
CA HIS A 51 -28.01 7.66 22.97
C HIS A 51 -28.83 8.61 23.85
N ASP A 52 -28.19 9.67 24.37
CA ASP A 52 -28.85 10.70 25.20
C ASP A 52 -29.41 11.88 24.37
N LEU A 53 -29.21 11.89 23.04
CA LEU A 53 -29.73 12.94 22.17
C LEU A 53 -31.21 12.70 21.84
N PRO A 54 -32.02 13.76 21.69
CA PRO A 54 -33.39 13.63 21.22
C PRO A 54 -33.46 12.91 19.85
N PRO A 55 -34.46 12.03 19.62
CA PRO A 55 -34.64 11.37 18.33
C PRO A 55 -34.72 12.38 17.17
N GLY A 56 -34.00 12.10 16.08
CA GLY A 56 -33.95 12.98 14.91
C GLY A 56 -32.99 14.18 15.04
N THR A 57 -32.20 14.26 16.12
CA THR A 57 -31.12 15.25 16.24
C THR A 57 -30.02 14.95 15.23
N SER A 58 -29.68 15.92 14.38
CA SER A 58 -28.50 15.84 13.53
C SER A 58 -27.23 16.09 14.33
N TYR A 59 -26.14 15.43 13.98
CA TYR A 59 -24.88 15.64 14.68
C TYR A 59 -23.66 15.53 13.76
N ALA A 60 -22.58 16.23 14.15
CA ALA A 60 -21.28 16.16 13.49
C ALA A 60 -20.21 15.68 14.48
N TYR A 61 -19.21 14.97 13.95
CA TYR A 61 -18.11 14.37 14.71
C TYR A 61 -16.88 14.22 13.82
N TRP A 62 -15.69 14.10 14.41
CA TRP A 62 -14.53 13.61 13.69
C TRP A 62 -13.96 12.39 14.41
N LEU A 63 -13.27 11.53 13.65
CA LEU A 63 -12.77 10.25 14.12
C LEU A 63 -11.34 10.38 14.63
N ALA A 64 -10.93 9.47 15.51
CA ALA A 64 -9.61 9.42 16.08
C ALA A 64 -8.47 9.26 15.05
N PRO A 65 -8.62 8.56 13.90
CA PRO A 65 -7.66 8.61 12.80
C PRO A 65 -7.50 10.02 12.22
N GLY A 66 -8.53 10.85 12.29
CA GLY A 66 -8.43 12.28 11.97
C GLY A 66 -7.39 13.00 12.82
N ASN A 67 -6.99 12.47 13.99
CA ASN A 67 -5.87 13.04 14.75
C ASN A 67 -4.51 12.92 14.02
N THR A 68 -4.35 12.03 13.03
CA THR A 68 -3.12 11.98 12.22
C THR A 68 -2.97 13.18 11.30
N ALA A 69 -4.05 13.91 11.05
CA ALA A 69 -4.01 15.19 10.36
C ALA A 69 -3.26 16.26 11.18
N PHE A 70 -3.05 16.02 12.48
CA PHE A 70 -2.27 16.90 13.34
C PHE A 70 -0.89 16.32 13.64
N THR A 71 0.10 17.20 13.68
CA THR A 71 1.38 16.87 14.32
C THR A 71 1.19 16.67 15.83
N ARG A 72 2.20 16.09 16.50
CA ARG A 72 2.22 16.01 17.96
C ARG A 72 2.10 17.37 18.65
N ALA A 73 2.52 18.45 17.99
CA ALA A 73 2.39 19.82 18.47
C ALA A 73 0.99 20.42 18.24
N GLY A 74 0.09 19.72 17.54
CA GLY A 74 -1.27 20.18 17.25
C GLY A 74 -1.40 21.07 16.02
N THR A 75 -0.39 21.09 15.14
CA THR A 75 -0.44 21.76 13.82
C THR A 75 -1.16 20.87 12.82
N LEU A 76 -2.10 21.41 12.06
CA LEU A 76 -2.78 20.67 10.99
C LEU A 76 -1.87 20.55 9.75
N THR A 77 -1.55 19.34 9.32
CA THR A 77 -0.73 19.06 8.13
C THR A 77 -1.54 18.51 6.97
N ASP A 78 -2.66 17.84 7.28
CA ASP A 78 -3.52 17.19 6.31
C ASP A 78 -4.98 17.58 6.55
N PRO A 79 -5.88 17.42 5.55
CA PRO A 79 -7.28 17.72 5.75
C PRO A 79 -7.91 16.81 6.81
N LEU A 80 -8.70 17.39 7.70
CA LEU A 80 -9.43 16.67 8.74
C LEU A 80 -10.85 16.35 8.25
N PRO A 81 -11.22 15.06 8.07
CA PRO A 81 -12.60 14.70 7.76
C PRO A 81 -13.53 14.90 8.96
N LEU A 82 -14.62 15.62 8.74
CA LEU A 82 -15.73 15.84 9.64
C LEU A 82 -16.94 15.03 9.15
N HIS A 83 -17.26 13.98 9.88
CA HIS A 83 -18.39 13.10 9.61
C HIS A 83 -19.67 13.63 10.27
N TRP A 84 -20.80 13.12 9.81
CA TRP A 84 -22.11 13.62 10.23
C TRP A 84 -23.20 12.56 10.10
N HIS A 85 -24.33 12.81 10.76
CA HIS A 85 -25.56 12.03 10.64
C HIS A 85 -26.79 12.94 10.80
N GLY A 86 -27.89 12.62 10.12
CA GLY A 86 -29.15 13.38 10.16
C GLY A 86 -29.37 14.22 8.89
N ASP A 87 -29.95 15.40 9.04
CA ASP A 87 -30.23 16.32 7.93
C ASP A 87 -28.95 17.06 7.49
N HIS A 88 -28.46 16.72 6.29
CA HIS A 88 -27.29 17.35 5.66
C HIS A 88 -27.41 18.86 5.50
N THR A 89 -28.61 19.37 5.18
CA THR A 89 -28.84 20.81 5.00
C THR A 89 -28.67 21.54 6.32
N LEU A 90 -29.19 20.96 7.40
CA LEU A 90 -29.10 21.49 8.75
C LEU A 90 -27.65 21.45 9.27
N ILE A 91 -26.91 20.37 8.99
CA ILE A 91 -25.50 20.26 9.36
C ILE A 91 -24.63 21.24 8.57
N ARG A 92 -24.84 21.35 7.25
CA ARG A 92 -24.15 22.33 6.41
C ARG A 92 -24.38 23.76 6.92
N ALA A 93 -25.61 24.08 7.30
CA ALA A 93 -25.93 25.39 7.87
C ALA A 93 -25.25 25.61 9.23
N ALA A 94 -25.14 24.57 10.05
CA ALA A 94 -24.50 24.64 11.37
C ALA A 94 -22.97 24.73 11.31
N LEU A 95 -22.30 23.91 10.49
CA LEU A 95 -20.85 23.97 10.29
C LEU A 95 -20.44 25.28 9.61
N GLY A 96 -21.27 25.80 8.71
CA GLY A 96 -21.01 27.05 8.01
C GLY A 96 -19.67 27.03 7.27
N PRO A 97 -18.99 28.19 7.14
CA PRO A 97 -17.70 28.26 6.46
C PRO A 97 -16.51 27.72 7.28
N GLY A 98 -16.71 27.44 8.58
CA GLY A 98 -15.63 27.17 9.52
C GLY A 98 -15.17 28.40 10.32
N PRO A 99 -14.24 28.23 11.28
CA PRO A 99 -13.66 29.32 12.03
C PRO A 99 -12.69 30.16 11.19
N ALA A 100 -12.40 31.38 11.64
CA ALA A 100 -11.46 32.26 10.97
C ALA A 100 -10.09 31.56 10.76
N GLY A 101 -9.60 31.58 9.51
CA GLY A 101 -8.34 30.92 9.12
C GLY A 101 -8.49 29.48 8.61
N TYR A 102 -9.72 28.95 8.56
CA TYR A 102 -10.01 27.59 8.15
C TYR A 102 -11.20 27.56 7.19
N ALA A 103 -11.30 26.47 6.43
CA ALA A 103 -12.42 26.22 5.55
C ALA A 103 -13.04 24.85 5.87
N VAL A 104 -14.37 24.80 5.79
CA VAL A 104 -15.13 23.55 5.77
C VAL A 104 -15.68 23.34 4.36
N THR A 105 -15.20 22.32 3.67
CA THR A 105 -15.69 21.92 2.34
C THR A 105 -16.75 20.85 2.47
N ASP A 106 -17.90 21.06 1.83
CA ASP A 106 -18.98 20.08 1.75
C ASP A 106 -18.68 19.04 0.66
N GLY A 107 -18.53 17.78 1.06
CA GLY A 107 -18.35 16.66 0.14
C GLY A 107 -19.65 16.19 -0.53
N GLY A 108 -20.80 16.74 -0.14
CA GLY A 108 -22.13 16.32 -0.56
C GLY A 108 -22.81 15.38 0.43
N PRO A 109 -24.07 14.95 0.14
CA PRO A 109 -24.94 14.24 1.08
C PRO A 109 -24.49 12.80 1.42
N HIS A 110 -23.42 12.31 0.80
CA HIS A 110 -22.89 10.96 1.03
C HIS A 110 -21.38 10.95 1.37
N ALA A 111 -20.79 12.13 1.60
CA ALA A 111 -19.38 12.27 1.91
C ALA A 111 -19.17 13.12 3.18
N PRO A 112 -18.05 12.94 3.88
CA PRO A 112 -17.71 13.80 5.00
C PRO A 112 -17.49 15.24 4.53
N PHE A 113 -17.76 16.18 5.42
CA PHE A 113 -17.20 17.52 5.29
C PHE A 113 -15.68 17.44 5.53
N THR A 114 -14.92 18.36 4.96
CA THR A 114 -13.46 18.40 5.16
C THR A 114 -13.09 19.74 5.78
N PHE A 115 -12.45 19.70 6.94
CA PHE A 115 -11.85 20.85 7.59
C PHE A 115 -10.38 20.94 7.16
N ASP A 116 -9.99 22.07 6.59
CA ASP A 116 -8.61 22.33 6.20
C ASP A 116 -8.23 23.79 6.46
N LEU A 117 -6.94 24.09 6.44
CA LEU A 117 -6.45 25.46 6.53
C LEU A 117 -6.95 26.28 5.33
N LEU A 118 -7.48 27.47 5.61
CA LEU A 118 -7.74 28.45 4.58
C LEU A 118 -6.42 29.14 4.27
N THR A 119 -5.86 28.78 3.13
CA THR A 119 -4.54 29.23 2.71
C THR A 119 -4.71 30.53 1.90
N PRO A 120 -3.94 31.58 2.22
CA PRO A 120 -3.96 32.79 1.42
C PRO A 120 -3.41 32.48 0.03
N HIS A 121 -4.20 32.84 -0.98
CA HIS A 121 -3.77 32.81 -2.36
C HIS A 121 -3.58 34.24 -2.86
N ASP A 122 -2.63 34.43 -3.78
CA ASP A 122 -2.46 35.70 -4.47
C ASP A 122 -3.58 35.92 -5.52
N ALA A 123 -3.44 37.01 -6.30
CA ALA A 123 -4.41 37.36 -7.34
C ALA A 123 -4.53 36.29 -8.45
N ASP A 124 -3.53 35.42 -8.56
CA ASP A 124 -3.46 34.34 -9.54
C ASP A 124 -3.95 32.99 -8.95
N GLY A 125 -4.41 32.97 -7.70
CA GLY A 125 -4.89 31.77 -7.04
C GLY A 125 -3.77 30.83 -6.59
N LEU A 126 -2.55 31.34 -6.39
CA LEU A 126 -1.38 30.55 -6.01
C LEU A 126 -1.04 30.70 -4.52
N PRO A 127 -0.63 29.62 -3.85
CA PRO A 127 -0.24 29.66 -2.45
C PRO A 127 1.15 30.28 -2.27
N HIS A 128 1.42 30.83 -1.09
CA HIS A 128 2.78 31.20 -0.72
C HIS A 128 3.68 29.94 -0.67
N PRO A 129 4.93 29.96 -1.18
CA PRO A 129 5.85 28.81 -1.15
C PRO A 129 6.01 28.12 0.21
N ASP A 130 6.13 28.93 1.26
CA ASP A 130 6.32 28.43 2.63
C ASP A 130 5.02 27.93 3.28
N ASP A 131 3.87 28.18 2.63
CA ASP A 131 2.58 27.65 3.06
C ASP A 131 2.44 26.20 2.59
N ARG A 132 2.97 25.28 3.41
CA ARG A 132 2.91 23.84 3.14
C ARG A 132 1.50 23.33 2.86
N ALA A 133 0.49 23.87 3.54
CA ALA A 133 -0.90 23.46 3.32
C ALA A 133 -1.39 23.94 1.94
N GLY A 134 -1.09 25.20 1.59
CA GLY A 134 -1.43 25.77 0.29
C GLY A 134 -0.75 25.01 -0.85
N VAL A 135 0.54 24.69 -0.71
CA VAL A 135 1.29 23.88 -1.67
C VAL A 135 0.67 22.50 -1.85
N ARG A 136 0.35 21.81 -0.75
CA ARG A 136 -0.32 20.50 -0.80
C ARG A 136 -1.64 20.58 -1.56
N GLN A 137 -2.47 21.59 -1.24
CA GLN A 137 -3.78 21.80 -1.88
C GLN A 137 -3.65 22.09 -3.38
N LEU A 138 -2.67 22.90 -3.78
CA LEU A 138 -2.37 23.16 -5.19
C LEU A 138 -1.99 21.86 -5.91
N LEU A 139 -0.99 21.13 -5.38
CA LEU A 139 -0.48 19.92 -6.03
C LEU A 139 -1.54 18.82 -6.17
N ALA A 140 -2.42 18.66 -5.17
CA ALA A 140 -3.52 17.70 -5.24
C ALA A 140 -4.54 18.01 -6.35
N ARG A 141 -4.61 19.27 -6.80
CA ARG A 141 -5.49 19.72 -7.90
C ARG A 141 -4.84 19.58 -9.28
N LEU A 142 -3.51 19.58 -9.37
CA LEU A 142 -2.79 19.52 -10.64
C LEU A 142 -2.76 18.07 -11.17
N HIS A 143 -3.74 17.75 -12.02
CA HIS A 143 -3.83 16.46 -12.70
C HIS A 143 -3.17 16.53 -14.09
N PRO A 144 -2.45 15.48 -14.57
CA PRO A 144 -1.78 15.49 -15.88
C PRO A 144 -2.67 15.89 -17.07
N ASP A 145 -3.96 15.51 -17.02
CA ASP A 145 -4.94 15.82 -18.06
C ASP A 145 -5.49 17.27 -18.02
N THR A 146 -5.20 18.03 -16.96
CA THR A 146 -5.68 19.41 -16.82
C THR A 146 -4.56 20.40 -17.16
N PRO A 147 -4.73 21.27 -18.18
CA PRO A 147 -3.69 22.23 -18.54
C PRO A 147 -3.30 23.15 -17.38
N LEU A 148 -2.00 23.37 -17.20
CA LEU A 148 -1.49 24.36 -16.25
C LEU A 148 -1.79 25.78 -16.74
N THR A 149 -2.25 26.65 -15.85
CA THR A 149 -2.31 28.08 -16.11
C THR A 149 -0.91 28.70 -16.14
N ALA A 150 -0.76 29.85 -16.80
CA ALA A 150 0.54 30.53 -16.88
C ALA A 150 1.12 30.88 -15.48
N PRO A 151 0.33 31.31 -14.49
CA PRO A 151 0.83 31.51 -13.14
C PRO A 151 1.27 30.21 -12.46
N GLU A 152 0.50 29.13 -12.54
CA GLU A 152 0.87 27.83 -11.95
C GLU A 152 2.17 27.29 -12.54
N HIS A 153 2.32 27.42 -13.85
CA HIS A 153 3.55 27.10 -14.56
C HIS A 153 4.72 27.90 -13.98
N ALA A 154 4.64 29.24 -13.94
CA ALA A 154 5.69 30.09 -13.39
C ALA A 154 6.02 29.74 -11.92
N TRP A 155 5.00 29.49 -11.10
CA TRP A 155 5.14 29.14 -9.69
C TRP A 155 5.91 27.84 -9.49
N LEU A 156 5.60 26.79 -10.26
CA LEU A 156 6.29 25.51 -10.19
C LEU A 156 7.77 25.64 -10.58
N HIS A 157 8.06 26.41 -11.64
CA HIS A 157 9.45 26.69 -12.02
C HIS A 157 10.22 27.48 -10.96
N ASP A 158 9.58 28.45 -10.30
CA ASP A 158 10.21 29.17 -9.20
C ASP A 158 10.50 28.26 -8.00
N ARG A 159 9.68 27.23 -7.76
CA ARG A 159 9.98 26.22 -6.74
C ARG A 159 11.15 25.31 -7.10
N LEU A 160 11.29 24.94 -8.37
CA LEU A 160 12.47 24.19 -8.82
C LEU A 160 13.77 24.98 -8.69
N ARG A 161 13.69 26.32 -8.75
CA ARG A 161 14.85 27.22 -8.59
C ARG A 161 15.26 27.41 -7.13
N ASP A 162 14.43 27.03 -6.17
CA ASP A 162 14.72 27.16 -4.74
C ASP A 162 15.58 25.97 -4.25
N PRO A 163 16.81 26.20 -3.77
CA PRO A 163 17.72 25.14 -3.34
C PRO A 163 17.35 24.48 -2.00
N SER A 164 16.34 24.97 -1.27
CA SER A 164 16.15 24.64 0.15
C SER A 164 15.39 23.33 0.46
N ALA A 165 14.80 22.63 -0.51
CA ALA A 165 14.03 21.41 -0.22
C ALA A 165 14.04 20.32 -1.32
N PRO A 166 15.12 19.51 -1.42
CA PRO A 166 15.27 18.45 -2.43
C PRO A 166 14.19 17.36 -2.40
N THR A 167 13.60 17.07 -1.24
CA THR A 167 12.59 16.00 -1.09
C THR A 167 11.24 16.39 -1.70
N THR A 168 10.85 17.66 -1.62
CA THR A 168 9.64 18.21 -2.28
C THR A 168 9.85 18.49 -3.76
N ALA A 169 11.10 18.72 -4.20
CA ALA A 169 11.43 18.94 -5.61
C ALA A 169 10.95 17.78 -6.51
N ASN A 170 10.96 16.54 -6.01
CA ASN A 170 10.46 15.39 -6.76
C ASN A 170 9.01 15.54 -7.22
N VAL A 171 8.13 16.09 -6.38
CA VAL A 171 6.71 16.23 -6.72
C VAL A 171 6.53 17.28 -7.82
N TYR A 172 7.28 18.39 -7.75
CA TYR A 172 7.27 19.42 -8.79
C TYR A 172 7.86 18.92 -10.11
N ILE A 173 8.94 18.12 -10.05
CA ILE A 173 9.52 17.48 -11.24
C ILE A 173 8.48 16.57 -11.89
N GLY A 174 7.79 15.74 -11.11
CA GLY A 174 6.74 14.85 -11.61
C GLY A 174 5.66 15.64 -12.36
N VAL A 175 5.06 16.65 -11.72
CA VAL A 175 4.03 17.50 -12.33
C VAL A 175 4.53 18.17 -13.61
N LEU A 176 5.70 18.82 -13.58
CA LEU A 176 6.22 19.53 -14.76
C LEU A 176 6.65 18.57 -15.88
N ASP A 177 7.18 17.38 -15.57
CA ASP A 177 7.53 16.35 -16.56
C ASP A 177 6.27 15.76 -17.22
N ASP A 178 5.25 15.46 -16.43
CA ASP A 178 3.99 14.88 -16.90
C ASP A 178 3.25 15.84 -17.83
N HIS A 179 3.37 17.16 -17.60
CA HIS A 179 2.85 18.20 -18.51
C HIS A 179 3.84 18.63 -19.62
N GLY A 180 5.06 18.08 -19.68
CA GLY A 180 6.05 18.42 -20.70
C GLY A 180 6.62 19.84 -20.61
N HIS A 181 6.65 20.43 -19.41
CA HIS A 181 7.05 21.82 -19.16
C HIS A 181 8.45 21.98 -18.54
N LEU A 182 9.18 20.90 -18.25
CA LEU A 182 10.57 21.01 -17.77
C LEU A 182 11.50 21.59 -18.84
N THR A 183 12.19 22.69 -18.49
CA THR A 183 13.17 23.30 -19.39
C THR A 183 14.56 22.71 -19.19
N ARG A 184 15.45 22.87 -20.18
CA ARG A 184 16.86 22.46 -20.08
C ARG A 184 17.57 23.10 -18.88
N ASP A 185 17.33 24.39 -18.64
CA ASP A 185 17.90 25.11 -17.50
C ASP A 185 17.42 24.56 -16.15
N ASP A 186 16.17 24.07 -16.08
CA ASP A 186 15.67 23.43 -14.86
C ASP A 186 16.37 22.10 -14.60
N LEU A 187 16.55 21.31 -15.66
CA LEU A 187 17.25 20.03 -15.60
C LEU A 187 18.72 20.20 -15.19
N ASP A 188 19.42 21.18 -15.77
CA ASP A 188 20.80 21.51 -15.41
C ASP A 188 20.92 21.90 -13.92
N ARG A 189 20.00 22.73 -13.41
CA ARG A 189 19.96 23.11 -11.99
C ARG A 189 19.65 21.94 -11.07
N LEU A 190 18.64 21.15 -11.40
CA LEU A 190 18.24 19.98 -10.62
C LEU A 190 19.37 18.96 -10.53
N LEU A 191 20.07 18.74 -11.64
CA LEU A 191 21.22 17.86 -11.69
C LEU A 191 22.38 18.37 -10.83
N ALA A 192 22.68 19.68 -10.88
CA ALA A 192 23.70 20.29 -10.02
C ALA A 192 23.35 20.15 -8.53
N THR A 193 22.09 20.43 -8.16
CA THR A 193 21.59 20.28 -6.78
C THR A 193 21.67 18.83 -6.31
N TRP A 194 21.29 17.87 -7.16
CA TRP A 194 21.38 16.45 -6.86
C TRP A 194 22.83 16.00 -6.61
N ARG A 195 23.77 16.40 -7.46
CA ARG A 195 25.20 16.08 -7.31
C ARG A 195 25.85 16.69 -6.07
N ALA A 196 25.36 17.85 -5.61
CA ALA A 196 25.89 18.54 -4.45
C ALA A 196 25.44 17.95 -3.11
N HIS A 197 24.49 17.00 -3.09
CA HIS A 197 23.91 16.49 -1.85
C HIS A 197 24.90 15.52 -1.12
N PRO A 198 25.25 15.76 0.18
CA PRO A 198 26.35 15.08 0.90
C PRO A 198 26.14 13.58 1.20
N ALA A 199 24.95 13.08 0.96
CA ALA A 199 24.67 11.68 0.81
C ALA A 199 23.69 11.59 -0.35
N PRO A 200 23.95 10.78 -1.40
CA PRO A 200 22.87 10.32 -2.25
C PRO A 200 22.01 9.40 -1.39
N ILE A 201 21.20 9.99 -0.50
CA ILE A 201 20.01 9.36 0.06
C ILE A 201 19.34 8.68 -1.14
N PRO A 202 18.77 7.46 -1.01
CA PRO A 202 17.96 6.88 -2.09
C PRO A 202 16.86 7.88 -2.40
N TRP A 203 17.14 8.75 -3.37
CA TRP A 203 16.32 9.89 -3.70
C TRP A 203 15.19 9.23 -4.45
N TYR A 204 14.07 8.94 -3.79
CA TYR A 204 12.95 8.24 -4.43
C TYR A 204 12.50 8.92 -5.74
N GLY A 205 12.89 10.20 -5.94
CA GLY A 205 12.72 10.96 -7.19
C GLY A 205 13.82 10.91 -8.24
N TRP A 206 14.93 10.15 -8.06
CA TRP A 206 16.01 10.09 -9.07
C TRP A 206 15.50 9.56 -10.41
N GLN A 207 14.50 8.68 -10.36
CA GLN A 207 13.88 8.12 -11.56
C GLN A 207 13.12 9.18 -12.36
N ASN A 208 12.38 10.07 -11.68
CA ASN A 208 11.69 11.18 -12.33
C ASN A 208 12.69 12.15 -12.97
N LEU A 209 13.80 12.44 -12.28
CA LEU A 209 14.87 13.28 -12.84
C LEU A 209 15.53 12.62 -14.07
N VAL A 210 15.89 11.33 -14.00
CA VAL A 210 16.50 10.62 -15.14
C VAL A 210 15.52 10.50 -16.31
N ARG A 211 14.24 10.21 -16.04
CA ARG A 211 13.16 10.19 -17.05
C ARG A 211 13.07 11.53 -17.78
N ALA A 212 13.00 12.63 -17.02
CA ALA A 212 12.93 13.98 -17.58
C ALA A 212 14.20 14.34 -18.38
N LEU A 213 15.39 14.00 -17.88
CA LEU A 213 16.66 14.20 -18.58
C LEU A 213 16.74 13.43 -19.90
N LEU A 214 16.25 12.18 -19.93
CA LEU A 214 16.21 11.36 -21.14
C LEU A 214 15.21 11.92 -22.16
N ARG A 215 14.01 12.33 -21.72
CA ARG A 215 13.00 12.95 -22.60
C ARG A 215 13.49 14.24 -23.24
N ALA A 216 14.29 15.02 -22.50
CA ALA A 216 14.86 16.27 -22.97
C ALA A 216 16.16 16.10 -23.79
N ASP A 217 16.59 14.86 -24.08
CA ASP A 217 17.88 14.54 -24.73
C ASP A 217 19.07 15.26 -24.06
N HIS A 218 19.07 15.29 -22.72
CA HIS A 218 20.07 16.01 -21.95
C HIS A 218 21.43 15.29 -22.04
N PRO A 219 22.55 15.99 -22.31
CA PRO A 219 23.85 15.35 -22.53
C PRO A 219 24.34 14.52 -21.33
N GLN A 220 23.93 14.90 -20.11
CA GLN A 220 24.32 14.22 -18.87
C GLN A 220 23.33 13.12 -18.43
N ALA A 221 22.24 12.91 -19.16
CA ALA A 221 21.25 11.87 -18.83
C ALA A 221 21.92 10.48 -18.77
N TRP A 222 22.80 10.21 -19.73
CA TRP A 222 23.47 8.92 -19.84
C TRP A 222 24.57 8.71 -18.82
N ASP A 223 25.20 9.77 -18.31
CA ASP A 223 26.17 9.65 -17.22
C ASP A 223 25.49 9.14 -15.94
N LEU A 224 24.29 9.65 -15.66
CA LEU A 224 23.45 9.21 -14.54
C LEU A 224 22.94 7.79 -14.71
N VAL A 225 22.45 7.47 -15.92
CA VAL A 225 22.02 6.11 -16.26
C VAL A 225 23.17 5.12 -16.04
N GLU A 226 24.39 5.47 -16.46
CA GLU A 226 25.57 4.62 -16.27
C GLU A 226 25.97 4.50 -14.79
N GLN A 227 25.96 5.61 -14.05
CA GLN A 227 26.21 5.63 -12.60
C GLN A 227 25.24 4.72 -11.82
N HIS A 228 24.01 4.58 -12.32
CA HIS A 228 22.95 3.77 -11.73
C HIS A 228 22.53 2.58 -12.61
N ARG A 229 23.45 2.06 -13.44
CA ARG A 229 23.18 1.05 -14.47
C ARG A 229 22.28 -0.10 -13.99
N GLN A 230 22.56 -0.65 -12.81
CA GLN A 230 21.80 -1.77 -12.22
C GLN A 230 20.32 -1.46 -11.96
N ASN A 231 19.97 -0.19 -11.77
CA ASN A 231 18.61 0.27 -11.46
C ASN A 231 17.97 1.07 -12.60
N ALA A 232 18.73 1.41 -13.65
CA ALA A 232 18.26 2.26 -14.75
C ALA A 232 17.29 1.55 -15.71
N ALA A 233 17.31 0.21 -15.75
CA ALA A 233 16.50 -0.61 -16.66
C ALA A 233 15.00 -0.22 -16.64
N ARG A 234 14.42 0.04 -15.46
CA ARG A 234 13.03 0.47 -15.34
C ARG A 234 12.77 1.83 -15.99
N VAL A 235 13.60 2.82 -15.69
CA VAL A 235 13.44 4.17 -16.23
C VAL A 235 13.59 4.18 -17.75
N LEU A 236 14.50 3.37 -18.31
CA LEU A 236 14.70 3.28 -19.75
C LEU A 236 13.47 2.76 -20.49
N THR A 237 12.64 1.92 -19.87
CA THR A 237 11.36 1.49 -20.49
C THR A 237 10.35 2.64 -20.65
N THR A 238 10.47 3.72 -19.86
CA THR A 238 9.58 4.88 -19.96
C THR A 238 9.99 5.87 -21.05
N VAL A 239 11.22 5.76 -21.56
CA VAL A 239 11.77 6.56 -22.68
C VAL A 239 12.52 5.63 -23.64
N PRO A 240 11.81 4.78 -24.43
CA PRO A 240 12.45 3.80 -25.29
C PRO A 240 13.42 4.43 -26.29
N SER A 241 14.64 3.90 -26.36
CA SER A 241 15.67 4.34 -27.32
C SER A 241 16.64 3.20 -27.62
N GLN A 242 17.27 3.22 -28.80
CA GLN A 242 18.27 2.21 -29.18
C GLN A 242 19.42 2.12 -28.16
N ARG A 243 19.91 3.27 -27.70
CA ARG A 243 20.97 3.33 -26.69
C ARG A 243 20.54 2.71 -25.35
N GLY A 244 19.28 2.87 -24.97
CA GLY A 244 18.72 2.24 -23.77
C GLY A 244 18.61 0.73 -23.92
N LEU A 245 18.18 0.27 -25.09
CA LEU A 245 18.15 -1.16 -25.44
C LEU A 245 19.56 -1.76 -25.39
N ASP A 246 20.55 -1.11 -26.00
CA ASP A 246 21.93 -1.59 -26.01
C ASP A 246 22.54 -1.69 -24.60
N LEU A 247 22.25 -0.72 -23.72
CA LEU A 247 22.69 -0.74 -22.33
C LEU A 247 22.02 -1.85 -21.51
N VAL A 248 20.70 -2.00 -21.65
CA VAL A 248 19.96 -3.05 -20.94
C VAL A 248 20.44 -4.43 -21.39
N ARG A 249 20.66 -4.60 -22.70
CA ARG A 249 21.28 -5.78 -23.30
C ARG A 249 22.67 -6.06 -22.71
N SER A 250 23.58 -5.08 -22.69
CA SER A 250 24.93 -5.26 -22.11
C SER A 250 24.89 -5.57 -20.61
N THR A 251 23.94 -4.97 -19.88
CA THR A 251 23.74 -5.24 -18.45
C THR A 251 23.34 -6.71 -18.21
N VAL A 252 22.65 -7.36 -19.14
CA VAL A 252 22.35 -8.80 -19.04
C VAL A 252 23.54 -9.65 -19.49
N LEU A 253 24.11 -9.36 -20.66
CA LEU A 253 25.15 -10.19 -21.28
C LEU A 253 26.51 -10.09 -20.59
N ASP A 254 26.91 -8.87 -20.24
CA ASP A 254 28.25 -8.58 -19.72
C ASP A 254 28.26 -8.59 -18.18
N ASP A 255 27.24 -8.01 -17.55
CA ASP A 255 27.18 -7.87 -16.08
C ASP A 255 26.39 -9.01 -15.40
N GLY A 256 25.72 -9.88 -16.18
CA GLY A 256 24.94 -11.00 -15.66
C GLY A 256 23.68 -10.59 -14.87
N ASN A 257 23.21 -9.35 -15.03
CA ASN A 257 22.06 -8.85 -14.27
C ASN A 257 20.73 -9.30 -14.91
N LEU A 258 20.30 -10.50 -14.55
CA LEU A 258 19.08 -11.13 -15.07
C LEU A 258 17.80 -10.33 -14.79
N ARG A 259 17.80 -9.41 -13.81
CA ARG A 259 16.64 -8.55 -13.50
C ARG A 259 16.33 -7.54 -14.61
N ALA A 260 17.26 -7.31 -15.53
CA ALA A 260 17.08 -6.39 -16.64
C ALA A 260 16.38 -7.02 -17.86
N ILE A 261 16.18 -8.35 -17.88
CA ILE A 261 15.53 -9.05 -19.00
C ILE A 261 14.10 -8.56 -19.30
N PRO A 262 13.21 -8.32 -18.32
CA PRO A 262 11.89 -7.75 -18.61
C PRO A 262 11.96 -6.37 -19.27
N ALA A 263 12.94 -5.54 -18.90
CA ALA A 263 13.17 -4.26 -19.55
C ALA A 263 13.71 -4.43 -20.98
N TRP A 264 14.57 -5.45 -21.21
CA TRP A 264 15.08 -5.78 -22.55
C TRP A 264 13.93 -6.15 -23.48
N LEU A 265 13.04 -7.05 -23.02
CA LEU A 265 11.86 -7.46 -23.76
C LEU A 265 10.98 -6.27 -24.14
N ARG A 266 10.65 -5.39 -23.18
CA ARG A 266 9.84 -4.18 -23.45
C ARG A 266 10.49 -3.19 -24.40
N LEU A 267 11.80 -2.97 -24.25
CA LEU A 267 12.53 -2.07 -25.14
C LEU A 267 12.55 -2.61 -26.57
N ARG A 268 12.73 -3.92 -26.76
CA ARG A 268 12.58 -4.54 -28.08
C ARG A 268 11.16 -4.41 -28.61
N GLN A 269 10.15 -4.65 -27.78
CA GLN A 269 8.75 -4.48 -28.20
C GLN A 269 8.43 -3.05 -28.64
N ALA A 270 8.93 -2.07 -27.90
CA ALA A 270 8.72 -0.67 -28.21
C ALA A 270 9.47 -0.19 -29.46
N LEU A 271 10.62 -0.79 -29.79
CA LEU A 271 11.53 -0.28 -30.83
C LEU A 271 11.58 -1.12 -32.11
N HIS A 272 11.29 -2.43 -32.04
CA HIS A 272 11.59 -3.37 -33.11
C HIS A 272 10.46 -4.40 -33.34
N GLU A 273 10.13 -5.20 -32.33
CA GLU A 273 9.24 -6.36 -32.45
C GLU A 273 7.99 -6.21 -31.57
N PRO A 274 6.89 -5.57 -32.04
CA PRO A 274 5.71 -5.32 -31.21
C PRO A 274 5.09 -6.57 -30.58
N ASP A 275 5.24 -7.73 -31.24
CA ASP A 275 4.82 -9.02 -30.71
C ASP A 275 5.82 -9.55 -29.68
N GLU A 276 5.32 -10.00 -28.53
CA GLU A 276 6.15 -10.52 -27.43
C GLU A 276 6.92 -11.79 -27.82
N THR A 277 6.31 -12.67 -28.61
CA THR A 277 6.92 -13.94 -29.02
C THR A 277 8.11 -13.69 -29.94
N ASP A 278 7.95 -12.76 -30.88
CA ASP A 278 9.02 -12.37 -31.80
C ASP A 278 10.17 -11.66 -31.05
N ALA A 279 9.85 -10.74 -30.14
CA ALA A 279 10.84 -10.06 -29.29
C ALA A 279 11.60 -11.08 -28.42
N ALA A 280 10.90 -12.03 -27.82
CA ALA A 280 11.48 -13.10 -27.03
C ALA A 280 12.39 -14.01 -27.87
N ALA A 281 11.95 -14.43 -29.06
CA ALA A 281 12.76 -15.25 -29.95
C ALA A 281 14.06 -14.56 -30.39
N ALA A 282 14.00 -13.24 -30.64
CA ALA A 282 15.18 -12.44 -30.94
C ALA A 282 16.16 -12.40 -29.76
N ILE A 283 15.68 -12.14 -28.55
CA ILE A 283 16.52 -12.15 -27.32
C ILE A 283 17.09 -13.55 -27.08
N ALA A 284 16.30 -14.62 -27.23
CA ALA A 284 16.74 -15.99 -27.05
C ALA A 284 17.88 -16.37 -28.00
N THR A 285 17.85 -15.88 -29.24
CA THR A 285 18.94 -16.06 -30.20
C THR A 285 20.23 -15.41 -29.71
N GLU A 286 20.14 -14.22 -29.12
CA GLU A 286 21.31 -13.52 -28.57
C GLU A 286 21.83 -14.12 -27.26
N LEU A 287 20.96 -14.78 -26.50
CA LEU A 287 21.30 -15.45 -25.24
C LEU A 287 21.86 -16.88 -25.43
N GLN A 288 22.10 -17.33 -26.66
CA GLN A 288 22.68 -18.66 -26.90
C GLN A 288 24.01 -18.83 -26.16
N GLY A 289 24.11 -19.87 -25.33
CA GLY A 289 25.27 -20.10 -24.45
C GLY A 289 25.19 -19.43 -23.08
N HIS A 290 24.11 -18.68 -22.79
CA HIS A 290 23.84 -18.05 -21.49
C HIS A 290 22.62 -18.71 -20.82
N ASP A 291 22.74 -19.97 -20.39
CA ASP A 291 21.62 -20.80 -19.89
C ASP A 291 20.80 -20.13 -18.78
N GLN A 292 21.44 -19.46 -17.83
CA GLN A 292 20.73 -18.75 -16.75
C GLN A 292 19.90 -17.57 -17.27
N ALA A 293 20.37 -16.88 -18.31
CA ALA A 293 19.66 -15.79 -18.94
C ALA A 293 18.53 -16.30 -19.84
N LEU A 294 18.73 -17.41 -20.56
CA LEU A 294 17.65 -18.09 -21.31
C LEU A 294 16.53 -18.53 -20.36
N HIS A 295 16.88 -19.11 -19.21
CA HIS A 295 15.89 -19.43 -18.19
C HIS A 295 15.17 -18.18 -17.67
N ALA A 296 15.89 -17.08 -17.40
CA ALA A 296 15.26 -15.86 -16.95
C ALA A 296 14.37 -15.19 -18.02
N LEU A 297 14.69 -15.32 -19.31
CA LEU A 297 13.83 -14.92 -20.42
C LEU A 297 12.57 -15.78 -20.49
N ASP A 298 12.71 -17.10 -20.41
CA ASP A 298 11.56 -18.01 -20.36
C ASP A 298 10.64 -17.70 -19.18
N ARG A 299 11.18 -17.35 -18.01
CA ARG A 299 10.38 -16.86 -16.87
C ARG A 299 9.66 -15.54 -17.16
N ALA A 300 10.26 -14.66 -17.94
CA ALA A 300 9.68 -13.36 -18.25
C ALA A 300 8.54 -13.48 -19.27
N THR A 301 8.64 -14.41 -20.22
CA THR A 301 7.67 -14.62 -21.32
C THR A 301 6.61 -15.66 -20.97
N ASN A 302 6.95 -16.63 -20.12
CA ASN A 302 6.06 -17.66 -19.62
C ASN A 302 5.95 -17.60 -18.08
N PRO A 303 5.57 -16.44 -17.50
CA PRO A 303 5.50 -16.29 -16.05
C PRO A 303 4.46 -17.22 -15.42
N ALA A 304 3.55 -17.80 -16.21
CA ALA A 304 2.55 -18.78 -15.78
C ALA A 304 3.08 -20.23 -15.73
N GLU A 305 4.22 -20.56 -16.34
CA GLU A 305 4.76 -21.92 -16.38
C GLU A 305 6.01 -22.08 -15.51
N ALA A 306 6.86 -21.06 -15.40
CA ALA A 306 8.11 -21.21 -14.64
C ALA A 306 7.93 -21.01 -13.13
N HIS A 307 8.22 -22.04 -12.33
CA HIS A 307 8.17 -21.91 -10.87
C HIS A 307 9.20 -20.91 -10.34
N PRO A 308 8.92 -20.21 -9.23
CA PRO A 308 9.78 -19.14 -8.74
C PRO A 308 11.10 -19.63 -8.14
N ASP A 309 12.08 -18.74 -8.18
CA ASP A 309 13.29 -18.87 -7.38
C ASP A 309 12.98 -18.61 -5.90
N LEU A 310 12.86 -19.69 -5.13
CA LEU A 310 12.61 -19.64 -3.68
C LEU A 310 13.79 -19.08 -2.86
N THR A 311 14.93 -18.79 -3.49
CA THR A 311 16.09 -18.13 -2.87
C THR A 311 16.10 -16.62 -3.10
N ALA A 312 15.20 -16.10 -3.93
CA ALA A 312 15.07 -14.68 -4.18
C ALA A 312 14.67 -13.90 -2.91
N TYR A 313 14.88 -12.58 -2.95
CA TYR A 313 14.41 -11.69 -1.90
C TYR A 313 12.89 -11.77 -1.74
N GLU A 314 12.39 -11.62 -0.51
CA GLU A 314 10.99 -11.77 -0.14
C GLU A 314 10.03 -10.96 -1.02
N GLY A 315 10.36 -9.70 -1.33
CA GLY A 315 9.53 -8.88 -2.23
C GLY A 315 9.37 -9.51 -3.61
N THR A 316 10.45 -10.08 -4.18
CA THR A 316 10.41 -10.77 -5.47
C THR A 316 9.55 -12.03 -5.44
N ILE A 317 9.46 -12.72 -4.31
CA ILE A 317 8.53 -13.84 -4.14
C ILE A 317 7.11 -13.34 -3.86
N GLY A 318 6.93 -12.19 -3.22
CA GLY A 318 5.62 -11.53 -3.09
C GLY A 318 5.03 -11.17 -4.45
N ASP A 319 5.86 -10.68 -5.37
CA ASP A 319 5.46 -10.24 -6.71
C ASP A 319 4.73 -11.32 -7.51
N ILE A 320 5.10 -12.60 -7.35
CA ILE A 320 4.49 -13.73 -8.05
C ILE A 320 3.34 -14.39 -7.27
N TRP A 321 3.06 -13.95 -6.04
CA TRP A 321 2.06 -14.58 -5.17
C TRP A 321 0.69 -14.66 -5.87
N HIS A 322 0.31 -13.60 -6.60
CA HIS A 322 -0.94 -13.53 -7.36
C HIS A 322 -1.15 -14.68 -8.37
N ARG A 323 -0.07 -15.27 -8.93
CA ARG A 323 -0.18 -16.41 -9.86
C ARG A 323 -0.82 -17.62 -9.20
N TYR A 324 -0.55 -17.82 -7.91
CA TYR A 324 -0.99 -18.99 -7.18
C TYR A 324 -2.39 -18.86 -6.59
N ARG A 325 -3.23 -17.97 -7.14
CA ARG A 325 -4.64 -17.90 -6.76
C ARG A 325 -5.39 -19.22 -6.99
N THR A 326 -4.90 -20.01 -7.93
CA THR A 326 -5.25 -21.41 -8.11
C THR A 326 -3.98 -22.22 -8.29
N LEU A 327 -3.91 -23.42 -7.71
CA LEU A 327 -2.80 -24.34 -7.95
C LEU A 327 -3.15 -25.33 -9.06
N THR A 328 -2.29 -25.43 -10.06
CA THR A 328 -2.36 -26.53 -11.02
C THR A 328 -1.80 -27.82 -10.40
N PRO A 329 -2.06 -29.00 -10.99
CA PRO A 329 -1.40 -30.24 -10.56
C PRO A 329 0.13 -30.16 -10.62
N THR A 330 0.67 -29.43 -11.62
CA THR A 330 2.11 -29.18 -11.76
C THR A 330 2.64 -28.33 -10.60
N ASP A 331 1.95 -27.24 -10.25
CA ASP A 331 2.31 -26.41 -9.09
C ASP A 331 2.31 -27.22 -7.81
N THR A 332 1.26 -28.00 -7.58
CA THR A 332 1.13 -28.85 -6.39
C THR A 332 2.29 -29.85 -6.29
N THR A 333 2.63 -30.50 -7.40
CA THR A 333 3.75 -31.46 -7.46
C THR A 333 5.08 -30.78 -7.15
N TRP A 334 5.32 -29.60 -7.74
CA TRP A 334 6.53 -28.83 -7.50
C TRP A 334 6.65 -28.35 -6.05
N LEU A 335 5.58 -27.81 -5.46
CA LEU A 335 5.56 -27.35 -4.07
C LEU A 335 5.89 -28.49 -3.09
N LYS A 336 5.30 -29.68 -3.30
CA LYS A 336 5.58 -30.87 -2.49
C LYS A 336 7.03 -31.35 -2.64
N ALA A 337 7.54 -31.36 -3.87
CA ALA A 337 8.94 -31.68 -4.13
C ALA A 337 9.91 -30.71 -3.42
N ARG A 338 9.58 -29.41 -3.34
CA ARG A 338 10.37 -28.42 -2.61
C ARG A 338 10.31 -28.62 -1.09
N ILE A 339 9.18 -29.03 -0.52
CA ILE A 339 9.11 -29.38 0.90
C ILE A 339 10.02 -30.58 1.23
N ALA A 340 10.02 -31.60 0.37
CA ALA A 340 10.85 -32.78 0.55
C ALA A 340 12.36 -32.51 0.39
N ASP A 341 12.72 -31.47 -0.34
CA ASP A 341 14.11 -31.11 -0.63
C ASP A 341 14.80 -30.50 0.61
N PRO A 342 15.89 -31.12 1.13
CA PRO A 342 16.64 -30.61 2.27
C PRO A 342 17.34 -29.27 2.02
N THR A 343 17.48 -28.87 0.75
CA THR A 343 18.14 -27.61 0.37
C THR A 343 17.19 -26.42 0.31
N THR A 344 15.87 -26.65 0.36
CA THR A 344 14.88 -25.57 0.34
C THR A 344 15.04 -24.69 1.58
N THR A 345 15.18 -23.39 1.35
CA THR A 345 15.37 -22.40 2.41
C THR A 345 14.13 -22.28 3.29
N ARG A 346 14.27 -21.76 4.51
CA ARG A 346 13.13 -21.47 5.41
C ARG A 346 12.06 -20.60 4.75
N GLN A 347 12.46 -19.62 3.95
CA GLN A 347 11.55 -18.74 3.21
C GLN A 347 10.81 -19.53 2.11
N GLY A 348 11.53 -20.34 1.34
CA GLY A 348 10.93 -21.26 0.37
C GLY A 348 9.92 -22.21 1.02
N LEU A 349 10.26 -22.78 2.18
CA LEU A 349 9.35 -23.62 2.96
C LEU A 349 8.11 -22.86 3.42
N ALA A 350 8.23 -21.60 3.84
CA ALA A 350 7.09 -20.77 4.24
C ALA A 350 6.09 -20.58 3.10
N VAL A 351 6.60 -20.24 1.90
CA VAL A 351 5.80 -20.09 0.69
C VAL A 351 5.12 -21.41 0.31
N CYS A 352 5.89 -22.50 0.24
CA CYS A 352 5.36 -23.80 -0.16
C CYS A 352 4.29 -24.33 0.79
N LEU A 353 4.54 -24.24 2.10
CA LEU A 353 3.59 -24.68 3.13
C LEU A 353 2.32 -23.84 3.09
N GLU A 354 2.45 -22.52 2.95
CA GLU A 354 1.29 -21.62 2.97
C GLU A 354 0.38 -21.85 1.76
N LEU A 355 0.95 -21.97 0.56
CA LEU A 355 0.17 -22.28 -0.64
C LEU A 355 -0.51 -23.65 -0.51
N LEU A 356 0.20 -24.70 -0.10
CA LEU A 356 -0.42 -26.02 0.05
C LEU A 356 -1.49 -26.04 1.15
N TYR A 357 -1.30 -25.30 2.25
CA TYR A 357 -2.31 -25.17 3.30
C TYR A 357 -3.56 -24.42 2.81
N ALA A 358 -3.39 -23.23 2.23
CA ALA A 358 -4.50 -22.37 1.85
C ALA A 358 -5.37 -22.99 0.74
N HIS A 359 -4.77 -23.83 -0.12
CA HIS A 359 -5.48 -24.58 -1.16
C HIS A 359 -5.93 -25.99 -0.74
N GLY A 360 -5.70 -26.39 0.52
CA GLY A 360 -6.07 -27.73 1.02
C GLY A 360 -5.37 -28.88 0.28
N GLN A 361 -4.18 -28.65 -0.26
CA GLN A 361 -3.43 -29.62 -1.08
C GLN A 361 -2.31 -30.35 -0.32
N ALA A 362 -2.00 -29.91 0.90
CA ALA A 362 -1.03 -30.56 1.76
C ALA A 362 -1.50 -31.94 2.26
N THR A 363 -0.54 -32.82 2.51
CA THR A 363 -0.74 -34.20 2.96
C THR A 363 0.16 -34.51 4.17
N THR A 364 -0.10 -35.62 4.85
CA THR A 364 0.75 -36.08 5.95
C THR A 364 2.19 -36.35 5.51
N THR A 365 2.40 -36.84 4.28
CA THR A 365 3.75 -37.04 3.70
C THR A 365 4.56 -35.76 3.61
N ASP A 366 3.91 -34.62 3.35
CA ASP A 366 4.57 -33.32 3.30
C ASP A 366 5.08 -32.91 4.70
N LEU A 367 4.38 -33.32 5.76
CA LEU A 367 4.76 -33.10 7.16
C LEU A 367 5.83 -34.08 7.64
N ASP A 368 5.75 -35.34 7.22
CA ASP A 368 6.77 -36.35 7.50
C ASP A 368 8.16 -35.87 7.03
N ALA A 369 8.23 -35.24 5.86
CA ALA A 369 9.47 -34.67 5.31
C ALA A 369 10.10 -33.58 6.21
N LEU A 370 9.31 -32.91 7.05
CA LEU A 370 9.76 -31.84 7.93
C LEU A 370 9.99 -32.31 9.38
N THR A 371 9.52 -33.50 9.76
CA THR A 371 9.49 -33.99 11.14
C THR A 371 10.87 -33.97 11.81
N THR A 372 11.94 -34.25 11.07
CA THR A 372 13.31 -34.27 11.61
C THR A 372 14.01 -32.91 11.62
N ARG A 373 13.51 -31.92 10.86
CA ARG A 373 14.19 -30.63 10.60
C ARG A 373 13.40 -29.37 11.02
N TRP A 374 12.12 -29.49 11.39
CA TRP A 374 11.28 -28.33 11.71
C TRP A 374 11.85 -27.47 12.85
N LYS A 375 12.45 -28.09 13.88
CA LYS A 375 13.06 -27.35 15.01
C LYS A 375 14.29 -26.56 14.58
N THR A 376 15.12 -27.14 13.72
CA THR A 376 16.38 -26.52 13.28
C THR A 376 16.16 -25.49 12.19
N GLU A 377 15.05 -25.55 11.46
CA GLU A 377 14.80 -24.69 10.31
C GLU A 377 13.63 -23.74 10.51
N LEU A 378 12.49 -24.20 11.02
CA LEU A 378 11.24 -23.42 11.08
C LEU A 378 11.03 -22.77 12.45
N ALA A 379 11.54 -23.36 13.54
CA ALA A 379 11.46 -22.79 14.90
C ALA A 379 12.51 -21.69 15.18
N LYS A 380 12.84 -20.89 14.17
CA LYS A 380 13.77 -19.77 14.22
C LYS A 380 13.02 -18.47 14.02
N ASN A 381 13.45 -17.40 14.70
CA ASN A 381 12.87 -16.06 14.52
C ASN A 381 12.92 -15.67 13.03
N TYR A 382 11.76 -15.40 12.45
CA TYR A 382 11.56 -15.02 11.06
C TYR A 382 10.49 -13.93 11.03
N ARG A 383 10.87 -12.71 10.67
CA ARG A 383 9.92 -11.59 10.63
C ARG A 383 9.25 -11.56 9.26
N THR A 384 8.01 -12.00 9.18
CA THR A 384 7.16 -11.94 7.97
C THR A 384 6.49 -10.59 7.80
N THR A 385 7.11 -9.50 8.26
CA THR A 385 6.46 -8.18 8.31
C THR A 385 6.09 -7.66 6.92
N TYR A 386 6.80 -8.07 5.86
CA TYR A 386 6.61 -7.58 4.49
C TYR A 386 6.33 -8.69 3.48
N THR A 387 5.62 -9.76 3.90
CA THR A 387 5.39 -10.94 3.05
C THR A 387 3.92 -11.31 2.97
N GLU A 388 3.51 -11.90 1.84
CA GLU A 388 2.13 -12.33 1.60
C GLU A 388 1.79 -13.69 2.24
N TRP A 389 2.75 -14.35 2.90
CA TRP A 389 2.59 -15.64 3.58
C TRP A 389 2.80 -15.54 5.09
N ARG A 390 2.26 -16.51 5.83
CA ARG A 390 2.48 -16.65 7.27
C ARG A 390 3.85 -17.18 7.61
N HIS A 391 4.20 -16.99 8.88
CA HIS A 391 5.38 -17.64 9.46
C HIS A 391 5.28 -19.17 9.31
N PRO A 392 6.33 -19.87 8.80
CA PRO A 392 6.25 -21.28 8.45
C PRO A 392 5.92 -22.19 9.63
N ILE A 393 6.39 -21.88 10.85
CA ILE A 393 6.03 -22.65 12.05
C ILE A 393 4.54 -22.57 12.39
N VAL A 394 3.88 -21.44 12.09
CA VAL A 394 2.44 -21.28 12.27
C VAL A 394 1.73 -22.17 11.27
N THR A 395 2.06 -22.07 9.99
CA THR A 395 1.46 -22.89 8.93
C THR A 395 1.69 -24.39 9.15
N LEU A 396 2.89 -24.80 9.55
CA LEU A 396 3.17 -26.20 9.92
C LEU A 396 2.28 -26.67 11.07
N THR A 397 2.08 -25.83 12.09
CA THR A 397 1.20 -26.14 13.21
C THR A 397 -0.24 -26.28 12.74
N CYS A 398 -0.71 -25.38 11.88
CA CYS A 398 -2.06 -25.47 11.34
C CYS A 398 -2.27 -26.73 10.52
N LEU A 399 -1.30 -27.08 9.67
CA LEU A 399 -1.32 -28.32 8.91
C LEU A 399 -1.33 -29.56 9.80
N ALA A 400 -0.50 -29.60 10.84
CA ALA A 400 -0.41 -30.75 11.72
C ALA A 400 -1.74 -31.03 12.43
N HIS A 401 -2.40 -29.97 12.91
CA HIS A 401 -3.75 -30.07 13.49
C HIS A 401 -4.80 -30.47 12.45
N THR A 402 -4.82 -29.83 11.28
CA THR A 402 -5.83 -30.09 10.22
C THR A 402 -5.74 -31.51 9.67
N LEU A 403 -4.53 -32.07 9.60
CA LEU A 403 -4.26 -33.41 9.06
C LEU A 403 -4.22 -34.50 10.14
N ASP A 404 -4.52 -34.17 11.41
CA ASP A 404 -4.40 -35.08 12.56
C ASP A 404 -3.03 -35.78 12.63
N HIS A 405 -1.97 -35.02 12.39
CA HIS A 405 -0.61 -35.55 12.29
C HIS A 405 0.02 -35.76 13.68
N PRO A 406 0.80 -36.83 13.92
CA PRO A 406 1.46 -37.07 15.22
C PRO A 406 2.37 -35.93 15.72
N LEU A 407 2.87 -35.10 14.80
CA LEU A 407 3.69 -33.92 15.11
C LEU A 407 2.95 -32.87 15.95
N THR A 408 1.62 -32.86 15.93
CA THR A 408 0.77 -31.95 16.71
C THR A 408 1.15 -31.93 18.19
N ALA A 409 1.29 -33.10 18.81
CA ALA A 409 1.64 -33.20 20.23
C ALA A 409 3.01 -32.56 20.55
N GLU A 410 3.95 -32.63 19.62
CA GLU A 410 5.26 -32.04 19.80
C GLU A 410 5.25 -30.51 19.58
N LEU A 411 4.50 -30.04 18.59
CA LEU A 411 4.31 -28.62 18.31
C LEU A 411 3.58 -27.92 19.46
N ASP A 412 2.51 -28.51 20.00
CA ASP A 412 1.80 -27.98 21.16
C ASP A 412 2.71 -27.89 22.39
N LYS A 413 3.55 -28.91 22.61
CA LYS A 413 4.58 -28.88 23.67
C LYS A 413 5.65 -27.80 23.43
N TRP A 414 5.91 -27.41 22.19
CA TRP A 414 6.83 -26.32 21.87
C TRP A 414 6.19 -24.95 22.08
N TRP A 415 4.93 -24.78 21.65
CA TRP A 415 4.14 -23.55 21.82
C TRP A 415 3.83 -23.23 23.29
N THR A 416 3.79 -24.22 24.18
CA THR A 416 3.56 -24.01 25.63
C THR A 416 4.79 -23.59 26.43
N ARG A 417 6.01 -23.76 25.89
CA ARG A 417 7.24 -23.32 26.58
C ARG A 417 7.26 -21.79 26.74
N PRO A 418 7.87 -21.19 27.75
CA PRO A 418 7.90 -19.71 27.86
C PRO A 418 8.93 -19.04 26.93
N THR A 419 9.79 -19.81 26.29
CA THR A 419 10.85 -19.29 25.40
C THR A 419 10.82 -20.00 24.06
N PRO A 420 11.24 -19.29 22.99
CA PRO A 420 11.61 -17.87 22.95
C PRO A 420 10.38 -16.92 22.94
N LYS A 421 10.50 -15.72 23.52
CA LYS A 421 9.37 -14.78 23.70
C LYS A 421 8.70 -14.32 22.40
N TRP A 422 9.41 -14.31 21.28
CA TRP A 422 8.85 -13.87 20.00
C TRP A 422 7.68 -14.73 19.52
N LYS A 423 7.52 -15.94 20.06
CA LYS A 423 6.44 -16.85 19.68
C LYS A 423 5.09 -16.45 20.30
N ASP A 424 5.09 -15.62 21.33
CA ASP A 424 3.86 -15.17 22.00
C ASP A 424 2.98 -14.39 21.03
N ASP A 425 3.59 -13.61 20.13
CA ASP A 425 2.89 -12.86 19.08
C ASP A 425 2.36 -13.78 17.96
N LEU A 426 2.98 -14.95 17.75
CA LEU A 426 2.61 -15.86 16.66
C LEU A 426 1.64 -16.96 17.08
N LEU A 427 1.63 -17.32 18.36
CA LEU A 427 0.77 -18.38 18.90
C LEU A 427 -0.72 -18.17 18.56
N PRO A 428 -1.31 -16.96 18.68
CA PRO A 428 -2.71 -16.78 18.34
C PRO A 428 -3.03 -17.09 16.87
N LEU A 429 -2.06 -16.99 15.97
CA LEU A 429 -2.22 -17.29 14.54
C LEU A 429 -2.41 -18.79 14.28
N THR A 430 -2.00 -19.67 15.20
CA THR A 430 -2.17 -21.13 15.05
C THR A 430 -3.59 -21.60 15.30
N TRP A 431 -4.42 -20.78 15.95
CA TRP A 431 -5.78 -21.16 16.32
C TRP A 431 -6.74 -21.29 15.14
N LEU A 432 -6.34 -20.81 13.95
CA LEU A 432 -7.06 -21.07 12.70
C LEU A 432 -7.19 -22.58 12.40
N ALA A 433 -6.28 -23.40 12.94
CA ALA A 433 -6.26 -24.85 12.71
C ALA A 433 -7.37 -25.62 13.44
N THR A 434 -7.84 -25.07 14.57
CA THR A 434 -8.86 -25.65 15.43
C THR A 434 -9.87 -24.57 15.79
N PRO A 435 -10.67 -24.14 14.79
CA PRO A 435 -11.63 -23.06 14.98
C PRO A 435 -12.66 -23.48 16.04
N THR A 436 -12.70 -22.72 17.12
CA THR A 436 -13.65 -22.90 18.23
C THR A 436 -14.10 -21.53 18.74
N GLU A 437 -15.25 -21.47 19.41
CA GLU A 437 -15.74 -20.23 20.01
C GLU A 437 -14.79 -19.66 21.07
N ASP A 438 -14.10 -20.51 21.84
CA ASP A 438 -13.07 -20.09 22.80
C ASP A 438 -11.88 -19.42 22.08
N ALA A 439 -11.39 -20.06 21.02
CA ALA A 439 -10.31 -19.50 20.20
C ALA A 439 -10.73 -18.17 19.56
N ALA A 440 -11.95 -18.09 19.01
CA ALA A 440 -12.51 -16.86 18.45
C ALA A 440 -12.55 -15.74 19.50
N THR A 441 -13.04 -16.04 20.71
CA THR A 441 -13.18 -15.08 21.81
C THR A 441 -11.82 -14.57 22.30
N ARG A 442 -10.85 -15.48 22.48
CA ARG A 442 -9.50 -15.13 22.92
C ARG A 442 -8.77 -14.32 21.86
N LEU A 443 -8.91 -14.71 20.58
CA LEU A 443 -8.27 -14.01 19.48
C LEU A 443 -8.90 -12.63 19.28
N TRP A 444 -10.22 -12.51 19.43
CA TRP A 444 -10.92 -11.23 19.42
C TRP A 444 -10.42 -10.29 20.51
N THR A 445 -10.28 -10.80 21.74
CA THR A 445 -9.74 -10.04 22.87
C THR A 445 -8.33 -9.51 22.56
N HIS A 446 -7.50 -10.35 21.93
CA HIS A 446 -6.17 -9.94 21.50
C HIS A 446 -6.24 -8.90 20.36
N ALA A 447 -7.02 -9.18 19.31
CA ALA A 447 -7.22 -8.35 18.13
C ALA A 447 -7.84 -6.98 18.43
N THR A 448 -8.50 -6.79 19.57
CA THR A 448 -9.07 -5.49 19.99
C THR A 448 -8.31 -4.82 21.13
N SER A 449 -7.29 -5.47 21.72
CA SER A 449 -6.51 -4.96 22.86
C SER A 449 -5.61 -3.74 22.58
N GLY A 450 -5.49 -3.35 21.31
CA GLY A 450 -4.54 -2.32 20.86
C GLY A 450 -3.08 -2.79 20.73
N ALA A 451 -2.76 -4.03 21.15
CA ALA A 451 -1.46 -4.67 20.95
C ALA A 451 -1.41 -5.59 19.70
N HIS A 452 -2.45 -5.55 18.85
CA HIS A 452 -2.61 -6.42 17.68
C HIS A 452 -1.96 -5.86 16.40
N ASP A 453 -1.77 -6.74 15.41
CA ASP A 453 -1.44 -6.40 14.03
C ASP A 453 -2.50 -6.87 13.02
N THR A 454 -2.24 -6.64 11.73
CA THR A 454 -3.10 -7.07 10.60
C THR A 454 -3.30 -8.59 10.57
N GLY A 455 -2.28 -9.38 10.94
CA GLY A 455 -2.32 -10.83 10.92
C GLY A 455 -3.26 -11.43 11.97
N HIS A 456 -3.32 -10.85 13.18
CA HIS A 456 -4.24 -11.32 14.22
C HIS A 456 -5.70 -11.09 13.84
N LEU A 457 -6.03 -9.90 13.32
CA LEU A 457 -7.39 -9.59 12.88
C LEU A 457 -7.79 -10.42 11.66
N LEU A 458 -6.87 -10.60 10.69
CA LEU A 458 -7.11 -11.50 9.56
C LEU A 458 -7.35 -12.93 10.02
N THR A 459 -6.56 -13.44 10.96
CA THR A 459 -6.77 -14.77 11.55
C THR A 459 -8.15 -14.88 12.19
N TRP A 460 -8.59 -13.85 12.92
CA TRP A 460 -9.91 -13.83 13.53
C TRP A 460 -11.02 -13.86 12.47
N VAL A 461 -10.90 -13.04 11.43
CA VAL A 461 -11.86 -12.99 10.31
C VAL A 461 -11.97 -14.36 9.64
N LEU A 462 -10.85 -15.02 9.33
CA LEU A 462 -10.82 -16.35 8.71
C LEU A 462 -11.40 -17.43 9.65
N LEU A 463 -11.09 -17.36 10.94
CA LEU A 463 -11.60 -18.28 11.95
C LEU A 463 -13.11 -18.15 12.10
N ARG A 464 -13.62 -16.92 12.21
CA ARG A 464 -15.06 -16.64 12.34
C ARG A 464 -15.82 -17.02 11.07
N ALA A 465 -15.26 -16.73 9.90
CA ALA A 465 -15.79 -17.16 8.61
C ALA A 465 -16.00 -18.68 8.54
N HIS A 466 -15.06 -19.47 9.07
CA HIS A 466 -15.20 -20.92 9.15
C HIS A 466 -16.33 -21.34 10.11
N LEU A 467 -16.41 -20.73 11.29
CA LEU A 467 -17.42 -21.08 12.28
C LEU A 467 -18.85 -20.67 11.86
N ASP A 468 -18.98 -19.57 11.13
CA ASP A 468 -20.27 -19.02 10.66
C ASP A 468 -20.68 -19.49 9.27
N ASP A 469 -19.84 -20.30 8.60
CA ASP A 469 -20.03 -20.68 7.19
C ASP A 469 -20.31 -19.46 6.28
N THR A 470 -19.57 -18.38 6.53
CA THR A 470 -19.77 -17.07 5.89
C THR A 470 -18.48 -16.64 5.20
N PRO A 471 -18.51 -16.12 3.96
CA PRO A 471 -17.27 -15.75 3.29
C PRO A 471 -16.51 -14.66 4.08
N PRO A 472 -15.17 -14.76 4.22
CA PRO A 472 -14.40 -13.86 5.09
C PRO A 472 -14.57 -12.37 4.81
N ARG A 473 -14.77 -11.99 3.54
CA ARG A 473 -15.04 -10.60 3.16
C ARG A 473 -16.32 -10.03 3.78
N HIS A 474 -17.35 -10.83 4.02
CA HIS A 474 -18.56 -10.39 4.71
C HIS A 474 -18.33 -10.23 6.21
N ILE A 475 -17.56 -11.14 6.82
CA ILE A 475 -17.14 -11.00 8.22
C ILE A 475 -16.34 -9.70 8.38
N ALA A 476 -15.33 -9.47 7.54
CA ALA A 476 -14.53 -8.24 7.55
C ALA A 476 -15.39 -7.00 7.29
N ALA A 477 -16.30 -7.02 6.31
CA ALA A 477 -17.19 -5.90 6.03
C ALA A 477 -18.12 -5.59 7.22
N GLY A 478 -18.57 -6.61 7.95
CA GLY A 478 -19.36 -6.45 9.18
C GLY A 478 -18.59 -5.80 10.34
N LEU A 479 -17.26 -5.77 10.28
CA LEU A 479 -16.42 -5.05 11.24
C LEU A 479 -16.28 -3.56 10.91
N ILE A 480 -16.82 -3.08 9.79
CA ILE A 480 -16.76 -1.65 9.46
C ILE A 480 -17.54 -0.90 10.51
N GLY A 481 -16.83 -0.05 11.22
CA GLY A 481 -17.39 0.71 12.31
C GLY A 481 -17.37 -0.02 13.67
N HIS A 482 -16.80 -1.22 13.76
CA HIS A 482 -16.80 -1.98 14.99
C HIS A 482 -15.84 -1.37 16.04
N PRO A 483 -16.30 -1.14 17.28
CA PRO A 483 -15.44 -0.62 18.33
C PRO A 483 -14.20 -1.46 18.60
N GLY A 484 -13.06 -0.80 18.79
CA GLY A 484 -11.77 -1.45 19.06
C GLY A 484 -11.06 -2.05 17.84
N VAL A 485 -11.70 -2.08 16.67
CA VAL A 485 -11.05 -2.40 15.39
C VAL A 485 -10.56 -1.10 14.76
N ARG A 486 -9.25 -1.03 14.46
CA ARG A 486 -8.68 0.16 13.83
C ARG A 486 -8.99 0.19 12.34
N ASP A 487 -9.56 1.28 11.85
CA ASP A 487 -9.90 1.48 10.44
C ASP A 487 -8.76 1.11 9.48
N TYR A 488 -7.54 1.58 9.74
CA TYR A 488 -6.42 1.29 8.83
C TYR A 488 -6.03 -0.20 8.80
N VAL A 489 -6.24 -0.93 9.90
CA VAL A 489 -6.02 -2.38 9.96
C VAL A 489 -7.14 -3.10 9.23
N LEU A 490 -8.39 -2.70 9.48
CA LEU A 490 -9.55 -3.30 8.81
C LEU A 490 -9.50 -3.13 7.31
N LYS A 491 -9.07 -1.97 6.81
CA LYS A 491 -8.85 -1.72 5.37
C LYS A 491 -7.97 -2.80 4.74
N ARG A 492 -6.87 -3.16 5.42
CA ARG A 492 -5.93 -4.19 4.96
C ARG A 492 -6.57 -5.57 5.02
N VAL A 493 -7.22 -5.90 6.14
CA VAL A 493 -7.88 -7.20 6.34
C VAL A 493 -9.02 -7.42 5.35
N LEU A 494 -9.80 -6.39 5.03
CA LEU A 494 -10.89 -6.47 4.08
C LEU A 494 -10.38 -6.92 2.71
N ILE A 495 -9.35 -6.26 2.17
CA ILE A 495 -8.72 -6.65 0.90
C ILE A 495 -8.00 -8.01 1.02
N ALA A 496 -7.29 -8.25 2.13
CA ALA A 496 -6.53 -9.47 2.33
C ALA A 496 -7.40 -10.73 2.41
N ALA A 497 -8.61 -10.61 2.94
CA ALA A 497 -9.55 -11.71 3.12
C ALA A 497 -10.46 -11.95 1.91
N THR A 498 -10.35 -11.14 0.84
CA THR A 498 -11.18 -11.28 -0.38
C THR A 498 -11.08 -12.68 -0.99
N ASP A 499 -9.87 -13.25 -0.97
CA ASP A 499 -9.62 -14.62 -1.41
C ASP A 499 -9.26 -15.53 -0.22
N PRO A 500 -10.19 -16.34 0.29
CA PRO A 500 -9.91 -17.27 1.40
C PRO A 500 -8.89 -18.36 1.05
N ALA A 501 -8.80 -18.74 -0.23
CA ALA A 501 -7.86 -19.77 -0.69
C ALA A 501 -6.44 -19.22 -0.85
N GLN A 502 -6.29 -17.89 -0.80
CA GLN A 502 -4.99 -17.23 -0.79
C GLN A 502 -5.07 -15.89 -0.03
N PRO A 503 -5.16 -15.91 1.31
CA PRO A 503 -5.16 -14.69 2.10
C PRO A 503 -3.84 -13.93 1.95
N LEU A 504 -3.90 -12.61 2.04
CA LEU A 504 -2.71 -11.76 2.00
C LEU A 504 -2.25 -11.40 3.42
N TRP A 505 -1.15 -11.99 3.87
CA TRP A 505 -0.66 -11.81 5.24
C TRP A 505 0.21 -10.55 5.43
N HIS A 506 0.38 -9.75 4.38
CA HIS A 506 1.21 -8.56 4.41
C HIS A 506 0.64 -7.51 5.38
N TYR A 507 1.54 -6.82 6.09
CA TYR A 507 1.15 -5.89 7.15
C TYR A 507 0.45 -4.62 6.65
N ASP A 508 0.58 -4.29 5.36
CA ASP A 508 0.01 -3.10 4.71
C ASP A 508 -0.55 -3.39 3.32
N VAL A 509 -1.39 -2.50 2.79
CA VAL A 509 -1.78 -2.55 1.37
C VAL A 509 -0.57 -2.11 0.56
N ASP A 510 0.02 -2.98 -0.25
CA ASP A 510 1.11 -2.58 -1.15
C ASP A 510 0.51 -1.86 -2.38
N PRO A 511 0.71 -0.53 -2.54
CA PRO A 511 0.16 0.22 -3.64
C PRO A 511 0.81 -0.08 -4.99
N ARG A 512 1.86 -0.92 -5.01
CA ARG A 512 2.54 -1.39 -6.21
C ARG A 512 2.16 -2.81 -6.59
N SER A 513 1.41 -3.52 -5.76
CA SER A 513 1.16 -4.94 -5.96
C SER A 513 -0.16 -5.18 -6.70
N TRP A 514 -0.05 -5.82 -7.87
CA TRP A 514 -1.21 -6.19 -8.69
C TRP A 514 -2.27 -7.00 -7.90
N SER A 515 -1.82 -7.87 -6.98
CA SER A 515 -2.68 -8.63 -6.06
C SER A 515 -3.65 -7.76 -5.27
N TRP A 516 -3.16 -6.63 -4.77
CA TRP A 516 -3.91 -5.74 -3.89
C TRP A 516 -4.91 -4.92 -4.69
N TRP A 517 -4.50 -4.41 -5.87
CA TRP A 517 -5.42 -3.70 -6.75
C TRP A 517 -6.58 -4.57 -7.22
N ARG A 518 -6.29 -5.77 -7.72
CA ARG A 518 -7.32 -6.68 -8.22
C ARG A 518 -8.34 -7.06 -7.14
N ARG A 519 -7.87 -7.38 -5.92
CA ARG A 519 -8.78 -7.68 -4.79
C ARG A 519 -9.59 -6.46 -4.36
N ALA A 520 -9.04 -5.25 -4.46
CA ALA A 520 -9.79 -4.03 -4.21
C ALA A 520 -10.89 -3.78 -5.25
N VAL A 521 -10.61 -4.03 -6.53
CA VAL A 521 -11.63 -3.99 -7.60
C VAL A 521 -12.73 -5.02 -7.34
N GLU A 522 -12.36 -6.27 -7.03
CA GLU A 522 -13.32 -7.33 -6.75
C GLU A 522 -14.27 -7.00 -5.60
N LEU A 523 -13.77 -6.40 -4.52
CA LEU A 523 -14.61 -5.95 -3.41
C LEU A 523 -15.46 -4.72 -3.76
N ALA A 524 -14.92 -3.81 -4.57
CA ALA A 524 -15.64 -2.62 -5.01
C ALA A 524 -16.85 -2.98 -5.90
N ASP A 525 -16.70 -4.03 -6.70
CA ASP A 525 -17.70 -4.51 -7.66
C ASP A 525 -18.63 -5.59 -7.07
N ASP A 526 -18.35 -6.12 -5.88
CA ASP A 526 -19.19 -7.13 -5.22
C ASP A 526 -20.52 -6.52 -4.74
N PRO A 527 -21.67 -6.85 -5.37
CA PRO A 527 -22.96 -6.26 -5.02
C PRO A 527 -23.48 -6.75 -3.66
N GLU A 528 -22.97 -7.86 -3.13
CA GLU A 528 -23.39 -8.45 -1.87
C GLU A 528 -22.72 -7.77 -0.65
N LEU A 529 -21.69 -6.96 -0.89
CA LEU A 529 -21.03 -6.18 0.15
C LEU A 529 -21.75 -4.87 0.44
N PRO A 530 -21.75 -4.43 1.71
CA PRO A 530 -22.34 -3.15 2.09
C PRO A 530 -21.57 -1.98 1.45
N GLU A 531 -22.29 -0.92 1.10
CA GLU A 531 -21.71 0.23 0.39
C GLU A 531 -20.45 0.83 1.04
N PRO A 532 -20.33 0.95 2.39
CA PRO A 532 -19.09 1.39 3.02
C PRO A 532 -17.87 0.53 2.68
N ALA A 533 -18.03 -0.79 2.55
CA ALA A 533 -16.94 -1.70 2.17
C ALA A 533 -16.53 -1.45 0.71
N ARG A 534 -17.51 -1.34 -0.19
CA ARG A 534 -17.29 -1.09 -1.61
C ARG A 534 -16.65 0.27 -1.86
N ALA A 535 -17.13 1.31 -1.19
CA ALA A 535 -16.59 2.67 -1.28
C ALA A 535 -15.13 2.73 -0.80
N LEU A 536 -14.83 2.00 0.28
CA LEU A 536 -13.46 1.91 0.77
C LEU A 536 -12.54 1.19 -0.23
N ALA A 537 -13.00 0.08 -0.81
CA ALA A 537 -12.25 -0.67 -1.80
C ALA A 537 -12.02 0.16 -3.09
N ARG A 538 -13.04 0.92 -3.55
CA ARG A 538 -12.90 1.91 -4.64
C ARG A 538 -11.82 2.93 -4.36
N LYS A 539 -11.80 3.50 -3.15
CA LYS A 539 -10.75 4.46 -2.76
C LYS A 539 -9.36 3.84 -2.83
N ILE A 540 -9.19 2.63 -2.30
CA ILE A 540 -7.90 1.92 -2.32
C ILE A 540 -7.45 1.65 -3.77
N ALA A 541 -8.36 1.19 -4.64
CA ALA A 541 -8.06 0.95 -6.04
C ALA A 541 -7.71 2.23 -6.80
N ALA A 542 -8.39 3.36 -6.50
CA ALA A 542 -8.14 4.67 -7.09
C ALA A 542 -6.78 5.27 -6.68
N ASP A 543 -6.31 4.97 -5.47
CA ASP A 543 -5.02 5.43 -4.95
C ASP A 543 -3.82 4.55 -5.40
N HIS A 544 -4.08 3.44 -6.08
CA HIS A 544 -3.06 2.46 -6.48
C HIS A 544 -2.16 2.98 -7.60
N TYR A 545 -0.89 2.54 -7.62
CA TYR A 545 0.10 3.01 -8.58
C TYR A 545 -0.22 2.60 -10.01
N LEU A 546 -1.05 1.59 -10.22
CA LEU A 546 -1.53 1.22 -11.56
C LEU A 546 -2.16 2.40 -12.32
N LEU A 547 -2.82 3.32 -11.63
CA LEU A 547 -3.47 4.47 -12.24
C LEU A 547 -2.58 5.71 -12.33
N ARG A 548 -1.54 5.80 -11.49
CA ARG A 548 -0.66 6.98 -11.35
C ARG A 548 0.72 6.77 -11.97
N ASP A 549 1.33 5.64 -11.65
CA ASP A 549 2.71 5.26 -11.97
C ASP A 549 2.75 3.75 -12.35
N PRO A 550 2.12 3.33 -13.47
CA PRO A 550 1.97 1.91 -13.81
C PRO A 550 3.32 1.18 -14.00
N ASP A 551 4.39 1.91 -14.31
CA ASP A 551 5.76 1.37 -14.40
C ASP A 551 6.32 0.92 -13.06
N GLN A 552 5.74 1.39 -11.94
CA GLN A 552 6.12 1.00 -10.59
C GLN A 552 5.37 -0.22 -10.05
N VAL A 553 4.36 -0.72 -10.77
CA VAL A 553 3.57 -1.87 -10.36
C VAL A 553 4.33 -3.17 -10.65
N THR A 554 4.20 -4.15 -9.75
CA THR A 554 4.77 -5.48 -9.89
C THR A 554 3.71 -6.58 -9.72
N PRO A 555 3.66 -7.59 -10.64
CA PRO A 555 4.32 -7.58 -11.94
C PRO A 555 3.86 -6.35 -12.75
N THR A 556 4.70 -5.91 -13.68
CA THR A 556 4.32 -4.74 -14.47
C THR A 556 3.09 -5.06 -15.31
N PRO A 557 2.06 -4.21 -15.26
CA PRO A 557 0.85 -4.40 -16.03
C PRO A 557 1.13 -4.27 -17.53
N THR A 558 0.37 -5.01 -18.32
CA THR A 558 0.29 -4.85 -19.77
C THR A 558 -0.42 -3.54 -20.15
N PRO A 559 -0.21 -3.00 -21.36
CA PRO A 559 -0.96 -1.83 -21.82
C PRO A 559 -2.48 -2.01 -21.77
N ALA A 560 -2.97 -3.22 -22.07
CA ALA A 560 -4.40 -3.54 -21.99
C ALA A 560 -4.92 -3.48 -20.55
N GLU A 561 -4.15 -3.97 -19.58
CA GLU A 561 -4.50 -3.89 -18.15
C GLU A 561 -4.51 -2.45 -17.63
N ILE A 562 -3.56 -1.61 -18.07
CA ILE A 562 -3.55 -0.18 -17.72
C ILE A 562 -4.80 0.52 -18.25
N VAL A 563 -5.15 0.27 -19.52
CA VAL A 563 -6.37 0.84 -20.14
C VAL A 563 -7.63 0.34 -19.45
N ALA A 564 -7.70 -0.96 -19.12
CA ALA A 564 -8.84 -1.54 -18.41
C ALA A 564 -9.00 -0.92 -17.02
N ALA A 565 -7.90 -0.76 -16.28
CA ALA A 565 -7.90 -0.12 -14.96
C ALA A 565 -8.33 1.35 -15.04
N ALA A 566 -7.81 2.10 -16.00
CA ALA A 566 -8.19 3.50 -16.22
C ALA A 566 -9.67 3.64 -16.64
N THR A 567 -10.20 2.66 -17.36
CA THR A 567 -11.62 2.62 -17.75
C THR A 567 -12.49 2.34 -16.52
N TRP A 568 -12.16 1.31 -15.75
CA TRP A 568 -12.86 0.97 -14.51
C TRP A 568 -12.87 2.15 -13.52
N ALA A 569 -11.75 2.88 -13.39
CA ALA A 569 -11.66 4.03 -12.50
C ALA A 569 -12.56 5.22 -12.90
N LYS A 570 -13.01 5.28 -14.17
CA LYS A 570 -13.88 6.35 -14.67
C LYS A 570 -15.38 6.09 -14.45
N GLY A 571 -15.76 4.86 -14.09
CA GLY A 571 -17.15 4.44 -13.92
C GLY A 571 -17.72 3.84 -15.19
#